data_AF-A0A955KPN4-F1
#
_entry.id   AF-A0A955KPN4-F1
#
_cell.length_a   1.000
_cell.length_b   1.000
_cell.length_c   1.000
_cell.angle_alpha   90.00
_cell.angle_beta   90.00
_cell.angle_gamma   90.00
#
_symmetry.space_group_name_H-M   'P 1'
#
loop_
_entity.id
_entity.type
_entity.pdbx_description
1 polymer ?
#
loop_
_entity_poly.entity_id
_entity_poly.type
_entity_poly.pdbx_seq_one_letter_code
_entity_poly.pdbx_strand_id
1 'polypeptide(L)'
;MNKKFLSKINDSRYFGTPYGRIFTRSVLSDDQITQANFGLFMDSVEKTGGVVLDAHPGVVDIFATETLCLRQPQVKRALLPIAASFYYSVFWFHFLKQLKSVFGLLLVYRKEEFGYTDLKVTDFTGATNEEMHQVNKEYMEAAEKAVATPGTIVVLAPYGGQHVRKVWFRKGVTRLLTPDVPVLFTINRWEMMQMRFVTYAGGCRRFTKQELTPAAFHQICVEEFLQLHRRAGLKRSLTKKVSQPLYLKVYTQLLSKLMKVFRR
;
A
#
# COMPACT_ATOMS: atom_id res chain seq x y z
N MET A 1 -17.46 7.58 11.12
CA MET A 1 -16.03 7.91 10.92
C MET A 1 -15.24 7.52 12.18
N ASN A 2 -14.13 6.82 12.04
CA ASN A 2 -13.31 6.32 13.15
C ASN A 2 -12.62 7.45 13.94
N LYS A 3 -13.15 7.78 15.13
CA LYS A 3 -12.65 8.88 15.98
C LYS A 3 -11.21 8.67 16.46
N LYS A 4 -10.79 7.42 16.69
CA LYS A 4 -9.44 7.09 17.18
C LYS A 4 -8.36 7.38 16.14
N PHE A 5 -8.64 7.06 14.87
CA PHE A 5 -7.74 7.38 13.77
C PHE A 5 -7.56 8.90 13.60
N LEU A 6 -8.67 9.65 13.66
CA LEU A 6 -8.62 11.12 13.55
C LEU A 6 -7.84 11.76 14.70
N SER A 7 -8.00 11.25 15.94
CA SER A 7 -7.20 11.71 17.09
C SER A 7 -5.72 11.54 16.80
N LYS A 8 -5.29 10.36 16.35
CA LYS A 8 -3.87 10.12 15.99
C LYS A 8 -3.34 11.09 14.93
N ILE A 9 -4.16 11.44 13.94
CA ILE A 9 -3.79 12.45 12.95
C ILE A 9 -3.62 13.82 13.63
N ASN A 10 -4.59 14.24 14.44
CA ASN A 10 -4.57 15.54 15.10
C ASN A 10 -3.44 15.68 16.13
N ASP A 11 -3.13 14.59 16.84
CA ASP A 11 -2.10 14.54 17.90
C ASP A 11 -0.68 14.47 17.33
N SER A 12 -0.53 14.11 16.04
CA SER A 12 0.76 14.04 15.39
C SER A 12 1.26 15.42 14.96
N ARG A 13 2.38 15.85 15.55
CA ARG A 13 3.07 17.10 15.17
C ARG A 13 3.38 17.17 13.67
N TYR A 14 3.57 16.03 13.01
CA TYR A 14 3.83 15.99 11.57
C TYR A 14 2.66 16.56 10.75
N PHE A 15 1.43 16.15 11.05
CA PHE A 15 0.24 16.60 10.31
C PHE A 15 -0.13 18.05 10.60
N GLY A 16 0.43 18.65 11.65
CA GLY A 16 0.39 20.10 11.89
C GLY A 16 1.24 20.92 10.92
N THR A 17 2.29 20.33 10.32
CA THR A 17 3.21 21.01 9.38
C THR A 17 2.60 21.23 7.98
N PRO A 18 3.09 22.17 7.16
CA PRO A 18 2.61 22.33 5.78
C PRO A 18 2.67 21.05 4.94
N TYR A 19 3.75 20.27 5.07
CA TYR A 19 3.91 19.00 4.36
C TYR A 19 2.93 17.93 4.83
N GLY A 20 2.76 17.80 6.15
CA GLY A 20 1.78 16.91 6.74
C GLY A 20 0.36 17.26 6.31
N ARG A 21 -0.02 18.55 6.32
CA ARG A 21 -1.34 19.01 5.84
C ARG A 21 -1.56 18.70 4.36
N ILE A 22 -0.55 18.88 3.50
CA ILE A 22 -0.65 18.51 2.08
C ILE A 22 -0.85 17.00 1.94
N PHE A 23 -0.05 16.19 2.65
CA PHE A 23 -0.19 14.74 2.63
C PHE A 23 -1.57 14.31 3.14
N THR A 24 -2.01 14.83 4.28
CA THR A 24 -3.33 14.58 4.86
C THR A 24 -4.45 14.92 3.89
N ARG A 25 -4.43 16.11 3.30
CA ARG A 25 -5.39 16.52 2.26
C ARG A 25 -5.34 15.59 1.04
N SER A 26 -4.14 15.11 0.71
CA SER A 26 -3.92 14.22 -0.42
C SER A 26 -4.52 12.84 -0.20
N VAL A 27 -4.45 12.29 1.02
CA VAL A 27 -4.88 10.90 1.32
C VAL A 27 -6.26 10.82 2.01
N LEU A 28 -6.77 11.91 2.57
CA LEU A 28 -8.12 11.98 3.18
C LEU A 28 -9.22 12.40 2.20
N SER A 29 -8.94 12.54 0.90
CA SER A 29 -9.96 12.95 -0.06
C SER A 29 -11.09 11.95 -0.18
N ASP A 30 -12.29 12.48 -0.43
CA ASP A 30 -13.48 11.67 -0.62
C ASP A 30 -13.43 10.85 -1.91
N ASP A 31 -14.01 9.66 -1.81
CA ASP A 31 -13.92 8.59 -2.79
C ASP A 31 -14.81 8.81 -4.01
N GLN A 32 -14.39 8.26 -5.15
CA GLN A 32 -15.29 7.79 -6.20
C GLN A 32 -15.38 6.27 -6.16
N ILE A 33 -15.79 5.73 -5.01
CA ILE A 33 -16.06 4.30 -4.89
C ILE A 33 -17.46 4.03 -5.44
N THR A 34 -17.59 2.97 -6.24
CA THR A 34 -18.84 2.23 -6.36
C THR A 34 -19.16 1.62 -5.01
N GLN A 35 -19.91 2.36 -4.17
CA GLN A 35 -20.10 2.13 -2.72
C GLN A 35 -20.46 0.69 -2.36
N ALA A 36 -21.13 -0.03 -3.27
CA ALA A 36 -21.56 -1.41 -3.06
C ALA A 36 -20.42 -2.39 -2.69
N ASN A 37 -19.35 -2.49 -3.51
CA ASN A 37 -18.31 -3.52 -3.27
C ASN A 37 -17.46 -3.22 -2.02
N PHE A 38 -17.23 -1.94 -1.75
CA PHE A 38 -16.52 -1.52 -0.55
C PHE A 38 -17.36 -1.75 0.71
N GLY A 39 -18.67 -1.49 0.66
CA GLY A 39 -19.60 -1.84 1.74
C GLY A 39 -19.58 -3.34 2.05
N LEU A 40 -19.73 -4.19 1.03
CA LEU A 40 -19.66 -5.66 1.19
C LEU A 40 -18.35 -6.14 1.81
N PHE A 41 -17.23 -5.52 1.42
CA PHE A 41 -15.93 -5.80 2.03
C PHE A 41 -15.92 -5.40 3.51
N MET A 42 -16.38 -4.19 3.83
CA MET A 42 -16.40 -3.69 5.22
C MET A 42 -17.29 -4.52 6.15
N ASP A 43 -18.46 -4.96 5.67
CA ASP A 43 -19.37 -5.84 6.42
C ASP A 43 -18.73 -7.21 6.70
N SER A 44 -17.86 -7.67 5.81
CA SER A 44 -17.10 -8.92 5.99
C SER A 44 -15.92 -8.73 6.95
N VAL A 45 -15.22 -7.59 6.84
CA VAL A 45 -14.07 -7.25 7.71
C VAL A 45 -14.47 -7.21 9.18
N GLU A 46 -15.67 -6.73 9.50
CA GLU A 46 -16.18 -6.71 10.88
C GLU A 46 -16.30 -8.10 11.51
N LYS A 47 -16.41 -9.17 10.69
CA LYS A 47 -16.62 -10.55 11.17
C LYS A 47 -15.34 -11.38 11.26
N THR A 48 -14.37 -11.15 10.38
CA THR A 48 -13.15 -11.98 10.30
C THR A 48 -11.88 -11.14 10.22
N GLY A 49 -11.88 -10.11 9.38
CA GLY A 49 -10.71 -9.36 8.96
C GLY A 49 -10.71 -9.28 7.43
N GLY A 50 -9.67 -8.74 6.79
CA GLY A 50 -9.65 -8.67 5.33
C GLY A 50 -8.31 -8.31 4.72
N VAL A 51 -8.19 -8.56 3.42
CA VAL A 51 -7.03 -8.17 2.63
C VAL A 51 -7.44 -7.16 1.57
N VAL A 52 -6.65 -6.11 1.41
CA VAL A 52 -6.79 -5.16 0.30
C VAL A 52 -5.60 -5.33 -0.62
N LEU A 53 -5.85 -5.69 -1.88
CA LEU A 53 -4.84 -5.77 -2.93
C LEU A 53 -4.82 -4.45 -3.69
N ASP A 54 -3.74 -3.69 -3.53
CA ASP A 54 -3.55 -2.38 -4.13
C ASP A 54 -2.61 -2.46 -5.35
N ALA A 55 -3.04 -1.92 -6.50
CA ALA A 55 -2.23 -1.91 -7.71
C ALA A 55 -0.95 -1.05 -7.59
N HIS A 56 -0.91 -0.17 -6.60
CA HIS A 56 0.22 0.66 -6.18
C HIS A 56 1.01 1.33 -7.34
N PRO A 57 0.36 2.11 -8.22
CA PRO A 57 1.03 2.86 -9.29
C PRO A 57 1.96 4.00 -8.78
N GLY A 58 1.76 4.49 -7.57
CA GLY A 58 2.54 5.53 -6.93
C GLY A 58 3.46 5.03 -5.82
N VAL A 59 4.10 5.95 -5.10
CA VAL A 59 4.92 5.60 -3.91
C VAL A 59 4.13 5.83 -2.61
N VAL A 60 3.23 6.80 -2.61
CA VAL A 60 2.45 7.22 -1.43
C VAL A 60 0.96 7.00 -1.58
N ASP A 61 0.55 6.44 -2.70
CA ASP A 61 -0.85 6.23 -3.07
C ASP A 61 -1.50 5.11 -2.24
N ILE A 62 -0.74 4.07 -1.85
CA ILE A 62 -1.21 3.00 -0.98
C ILE A 62 -1.68 3.51 0.40
N PHE A 63 -1.14 4.65 0.87
CA PHE A 63 -1.62 5.31 2.09
C PHE A 63 -3.04 5.89 1.92
N ALA A 64 -3.47 6.24 0.70
CA ALA A 64 -4.84 6.65 0.45
C ALA A 64 -5.81 5.48 0.66
N THR A 65 -5.48 4.29 0.14
CA THR A 65 -6.23 3.06 0.41
C THR A 65 -6.28 2.72 1.91
N GLU A 66 -5.13 2.77 2.61
CA GLU A 66 -5.09 2.50 4.05
C GLU A 66 -5.94 3.51 4.83
N THR A 67 -5.80 4.79 4.51
CA THR A 67 -6.54 5.90 5.14
C THR A 67 -8.05 5.76 4.94
N LEU A 68 -8.46 5.47 3.71
CA LEU A 68 -9.85 5.19 3.36
C LEU A 68 -10.44 4.09 4.24
N CYS A 69 -9.72 2.98 4.38
CA CYS A 69 -10.18 1.87 5.20
C CYS A 69 -10.23 2.25 6.69
N LEU A 70 -9.18 2.90 7.22
CA LEU A 70 -9.11 3.33 8.62
C LEU A 70 -10.20 4.34 9.01
N ARG A 71 -10.77 5.09 8.06
CA ARG A 71 -11.92 5.99 8.30
C ARG A 71 -13.22 5.23 8.59
N GLN A 72 -13.32 3.98 8.16
CA GLN A 72 -14.51 3.15 8.37
C GLN A 72 -14.62 2.69 9.83
N PRO A 73 -15.82 2.74 10.43
CA PRO A 73 -16.00 2.34 11.82
C PRO A 73 -15.68 0.84 12.07
N GLN A 74 -15.86 -0.01 11.06
CA GLN A 74 -15.55 -1.44 11.13
C GLN A 74 -14.04 -1.71 11.26
N VAL A 75 -13.20 -0.82 10.74
CA VAL A 75 -11.74 -1.01 10.70
C VAL A 75 -11.11 -0.41 11.96
N LYS A 76 -10.65 -1.29 12.84
CA LYS A 76 -9.96 -0.97 14.10
C LYS A 76 -8.45 -0.79 13.89
N ARG A 77 -7.89 -1.54 12.93
CA ARG A 77 -6.45 -1.54 12.63
C ARG A 77 -6.22 -1.91 11.17
N ALA A 78 -5.24 -1.26 10.55
CA ALA A 78 -4.69 -1.65 9.27
C ALA A 78 -3.21 -1.99 9.45
N LEU A 79 -2.70 -2.94 8.67
CA LEU A 79 -1.28 -3.21 8.51
C LEU A 79 -0.86 -2.89 7.08
N LEU A 80 0.27 -2.22 6.94
CA LEU A 80 0.85 -1.85 5.66
C LEU A 80 2.33 -2.25 5.64
N PRO A 81 2.74 -3.23 4.81
CA PRO A 81 4.15 -3.55 4.63
C PRO A 81 4.86 -2.44 3.88
N ILE A 82 6.01 -2.01 4.40
CA ILE A 82 6.89 -1.02 3.82
C ILE A 82 8.24 -1.67 3.54
N ALA A 83 8.69 -1.57 2.30
CA ALA A 83 9.98 -2.11 1.89
C ALA A 83 11.14 -1.45 2.65
N ALA A 84 12.11 -2.26 3.09
CA ALA A 84 13.26 -1.79 3.86
C ALA A 84 14.07 -0.72 3.12
N SER A 85 14.16 -0.82 1.80
CA SER A 85 14.78 0.22 0.94
C SER A 85 14.27 1.64 1.15
N PHE A 86 13.02 1.85 1.57
CA PHE A 86 12.54 3.19 1.88
C PHE A 86 13.17 3.76 3.15
N TYR A 87 13.58 2.92 4.10
CA TYR A 87 14.30 3.39 5.29
C TYR A 87 15.75 3.80 5.00
N TYR A 88 16.27 3.58 3.77
CA TYR A 88 17.66 3.93 3.41
C TYR A 88 17.81 5.36 2.89
N SER A 89 16.71 5.98 2.44
CA SER A 89 16.71 7.41 2.14
C SER A 89 16.42 8.18 3.41
N VAL A 90 17.31 9.08 3.83
CA VAL A 90 17.14 9.95 5.01
C VAL A 90 15.77 10.62 5.01
N PHE A 91 15.33 11.10 3.84
CA PHE A 91 14.01 11.69 3.68
C PHE A 91 12.89 10.69 3.99
N TRP A 92 12.90 9.53 3.34
CA TRP A 92 11.86 8.51 3.51
C TRP A 92 11.89 7.89 4.91
N PHE A 93 13.06 7.72 5.53
CA PHE A 93 13.22 7.28 6.90
C PHE A 93 12.50 8.22 7.88
N HIS A 94 12.78 9.53 7.81
CA HIS A 94 12.13 10.50 8.69
C HIS A 94 10.63 10.59 8.45
N PHE A 95 10.22 10.57 7.18
CA PHE A 95 8.81 10.56 6.79
C PHE A 95 8.07 9.33 7.34
N LEU A 96 8.59 8.12 7.10
CA LEU A 96 7.98 6.87 7.57
C LEU A 96 7.99 6.75 9.10
N LYS A 97 9.04 7.22 9.77
CA LYS A 97 9.12 7.26 11.23
C LYS A 97 7.98 8.11 11.82
N GLN A 98 7.65 9.24 11.19
CA GLN A 98 6.52 10.08 11.60
C GLN A 98 5.18 9.38 11.34
N LEU A 99 5.06 8.72 10.18
CA LEU A 99 3.84 8.00 9.79
C LEU A 99 3.55 6.75 10.64
N LYS A 100 4.57 6.06 11.16
CA LYS A 100 4.43 4.82 11.96
C LYS A 100 3.56 4.97 13.21
N SER A 101 3.47 6.18 13.77
CA SER A 101 2.60 6.46 14.93
C SER A 101 1.10 6.41 14.58
N VAL A 102 0.78 6.65 13.31
CA VAL A 102 -0.58 6.80 12.80
C VAL A 102 -1.01 5.57 12.00
N PHE A 103 -0.12 5.09 11.14
CA PHE A 103 -0.33 3.95 10.25
C PHE A 103 0.34 2.68 10.78
N GLY A 104 -0.22 1.51 10.44
CA GLY A 104 0.29 0.22 10.91
C GLY A 104 1.48 -0.27 10.11
N LEU A 105 2.54 0.55 10.01
CA LEU A 105 3.68 0.28 9.15
C LEU A 105 4.54 -0.86 9.71
N LEU A 106 4.70 -1.91 8.90
CA LEU A 106 5.57 -3.04 9.20
C LEU A 106 6.70 -3.10 8.17
N LEU A 107 7.92 -3.31 8.64
CA LEU A 107 9.08 -3.46 7.78
C LEU A 107 9.02 -4.80 7.07
N VAL A 108 9.33 -4.82 5.78
CA VAL A 108 9.53 -6.06 5.01
C VAL A 108 10.75 -5.94 4.11
N TYR A 109 11.50 -7.04 3.99
CA TYR A 109 12.60 -7.17 3.04
C TYR A 109 12.10 -7.83 1.75
N ARG A 110 12.33 -7.18 0.62
CA ARG A 110 12.00 -7.67 -0.72
C ARG A 110 13.12 -8.58 -1.23
N LYS A 111 12.82 -9.48 -2.18
CA LYS A 111 13.85 -10.35 -2.78
C LYS A 111 15.03 -9.58 -3.40
N GLU A 112 14.75 -8.38 -3.89
CA GLU A 112 15.73 -7.42 -4.41
C GLU A 112 16.75 -6.97 -3.36
N GLU A 113 16.35 -6.93 -2.08
CA GLU A 113 17.18 -6.54 -0.94
C GLU A 113 18.02 -7.73 -0.41
N PHE A 114 17.57 -8.98 -0.61
CA PHE A 114 18.38 -10.19 -0.39
C PHE A 114 19.43 -10.43 -1.49
N GLY A 115 19.46 -9.60 -2.55
CA GLY A 115 20.35 -9.81 -3.69
C GLY A 115 19.96 -10.98 -4.62
N TYR A 116 18.76 -11.55 -4.48
CA TYR A 116 18.27 -12.66 -5.30
C TYR A 116 17.81 -12.27 -6.71
N THR A 117 18.00 -11.00 -7.10
CA THR A 117 17.61 -10.49 -8.41
C THR A 117 18.70 -9.59 -8.97
N ASP A 118 18.79 -9.50 -10.30
CA ASP A 118 19.73 -8.60 -11.00
C ASP A 118 19.55 -7.13 -10.64
N LEU A 119 18.37 -6.77 -10.12
CA LEU A 119 18.11 -5.49 -9.47
C LEU A 119 18.70 -5.50 -8.05
N LYS A 120 20.02 -5.29 -7.96
CA LYS A 120 20.68 -5.09 -6.66
C LYS A 120 20.30 -3.71 -6.13
N VAL A 121 19.44 -3.69 -5.11
CA VAL A 121 19.36 -2.53 -4.22
C VAL A 121 20.58 -2.62 -3.33
N THR A 122 21.45 -1.61 -3.34
CA THR A 122 22.60 -1.58 -2.44
C THR A 122 22.09 -1.71 -1.01
N ASP A 123 22.54 -2.75 -0.31
CA ASP A 123 22.19 -2.95 1.09
C ASP A 123 22.98 -1.96 1.94
N PHE A 124 22.28 -1.05 2.60
CA PHE A 124 22.84 -0.05 3.51
C PHE A 124 22.54 -0.37 4.97
N THR A 125 21.87 -1.49 5.27
CA THR A 125 21.53 -1.87 6.66
C THR A 125 22.67 -2.54 7.39
N GLY A 126 23.49 -3.29 6.65
CA GLY A 126 24.41 -4.25 7.25
C GLY A 126 23.70 -5.41 7.94
N ALA A 127 22.39 -5.60 7.71
CA ALA A 127 21.64 -6.69 8.29
C ALA A 127 22.00 -8.02 7.61
N THR A 128 22.07 -9.11 8.36
CA THR A 128 22.33 -10.41 7.77
C THR A 128 21.09 -10.97 7.09
N ASN A 129 21.26 -11.96 6.20
CA ASN A 129 20.12 -12.65 5.58
C ASN A 129 19.21 -13.28 6.64
N GLU A 130 19.78 -13.81 7.72
CA GLU A 130 19.03 -14.38 8.85
C GLU A 130 18.14 -13.33 9.52
N GLU A 131 18.66 -12.13 9.79
CA GLU A 131 17.90 -11.02 10.37
C GLU A 131 16.77 -10.56 9.44
N MET A 132 17.06 -10.44 8.13
CA MET A 132 16.05 -10.08 7.14
C MET A 132 14.93 -11.13 7.05
N HIS A 133 15.28 -12.43 7.11
CA HIS A 133 14.31 -13.52 7.14
C HIS A 133 13.47 -13.50 8.41
N GLN A 134 14.07 -13.22 9.57
CA GLN A 134 13.37 -13.12 10.84
C GLN A 134 12.35 -11.97 10.83
N VAL A 135 12.72 -10.79 10.34
CA VAL A 135 11.79 -9.66 10.18
C VAL A 135 10.61 -10.00 9.26
N ASN A 136 10.88 -10.67 8.12
CA ASN A 136 9.81 -11.10 7.22
C ASN A 136 8.90 -12.17 7.85
N LYS A 137 9.45 -13.05 8.70
CA LYS A 137 8.67 -14.04 9.46
C LYS A 137 7.72 -13.34 10.44
N GLU A 138 8.23 -12.40 11.24
CA GLU A 138 7.44 -11.61 12.18
C GLU A 138 6.32 -10.83 11.49
N TYR A 139 6.64 -10.22 10.33
CA TYR A 139 5.63 -9.57 9.50
C TYR A 139 4.53 -10.56 9.06
N MET A 140 4.89 -11.74 8.56
CA MET A 140 3.93 -12.73 8.10
C MET A 140 3.03 -13.23 9.23
N GLU A 141 3.60 -13.50 10.41
CA GLU A 141 2.84 -13.90 11.60
C GLU A 141 1.86 -12.80 12.05
N ALA A 142 2.31 -11.54 12.04
CA ALA A 142 1.45 -10.40 12.34
C ALA A 142 0.33 -10.22 11.31
N ALA A 143 0.63 -10.42 10.02
CA ALA A 143 -0.35 -10.31 8.94
C ALA A 143 -1.38 -11.46 8.96
N GLU A 144 -0.94 -12.70 9.19
CA GLU A 144 -1.83 -13.87 9.33
C GLU A 144 -2.77 -13.69 10.53
N LYS A 145 -2.25 -13.22 11.67
CA LYS A 145 -3.08 -12.86 12.83
C LYS A 145 -4.06 -11.74 12.51
N ALA A 146 -3.64 -10.72 11.77
CA ALA A 146 -4.48 -9.59 11.40
C ALA A 146 -5.65 -9.99 10.51
N VAL A 147 -5.44 -10.80 9.47
CA VAL A 147 -6.53 -11.24 8.58
C VAL A 147 -7.56 -12.14 9.28
N ALA A 148 -7.16 -12.79 10.38
CA ALA A 148 -8.04 -13.58 11.24
C ALA A 148 -8.67 -12.77 12.40
N THR A 149 -8.33 -11.49 12.55
CA THR A 149 -8.85 -10.64 13.64
C THR A 149 -9.95 -9.71 13.13
N PRO A 150 -11.18 -9.83 13.67
CA PRO A 150 -12.31 -8.98 13.27
C PRO A 150 -12.00 -7.48 13.35
N GLY A 151 -12.32 -6.76 12.28
CA GLY A 151 -12.06 -5.33 12.14
C GLY A 151 -10.61 -4.98 11.82
N THR A 152 -9.78 -5.95 11.44
CA THR A 152 -8.39 -5.70 11.04
C THR A 152 -8.20 -5.98 9.55
N ILE A 153 -7.40 -5.14 8.88
CA ILE A 153 -7.07 -5.34 7.48
C ILE A 153 -5.56 -5.37 7.24
N VAL A 154 -5.16 -6.01 6.15
CA VAL A 154 -3.79 -5.94 5.61
C VAL A 154 -3.87 -5.38 4.19
N VAL A 155 -3.19 -4.26 3.93
CA VAL A 155 -3.11 -3.63 2.60
C VAL A 155 -1.81 -4.09 1.94
N LEU A 156 -1.89 -4.70 0.77
CA LEU A 156 -0.75 -5.34 0.10
C LEU A 156 -0.62 -4.83 -1.33
N ALA A 157 0.60 -4.53 -1.76
CA ALA A 157 0.93 -4.43 -3.17
C ALA A 157 1.34 -5.82 -3.70
N PRO A 158 0.50 -6.54 -4.45
CA PRO A 158 0.73 -7.96 -4.75
C PRO A 158 1.99 -8.22 -5.60
N TYR A 159 2.43 -7.22 -6.35
CA TYR A 159 3.66 -7.27 -7.18
C TYR A 159 4.91 -6.72 -6.45
N GLY A 160 4.77 -6.26 -5.21
CA GLY A 160 5.87 -5.67 -4.42
C GLY A 160 6.44 -4.36 -5.00
N GLY A 161 5.61 -3.60 -5.72
CA GLY A 161 5.95 -2.31 -6.32
C GLY A 161 5.08 -1.97 -7.54
N GLN A 162 5.44 -0.90 -8.26
CA GLN A 162 4.69 -0.32 -9.39
C GLN A 162 4.63 -1.19 -10.67
N HIS A 163 5.14 -2.42 -10.63
CA HIS A 163 5.32 -3.27 -11.81
C HIS A 163 4.27 -4.39 -11.87
N VAL A 164 3.07 -4.05 -12.36
CA VAL A 164 1.96 -4.99 -12.61
C VAL A 164 2.30 -6.05 -13.69
N ARG A 165 3.39 -5.86 -14.44
CA ARG A 165 3.87 -6.80 -15.49
C ARG A 165 4.71 -7.96 -15.01
N LYS A 166 5.05 -8.04 -13.71
CA LYS A 166 5.82 -9.20 -13.24
C LYS A 166 4.94 -10.44 -13.34
N VAL A 167 5.43 -11.45 -14.05
CA VAL A 167 4.82 -12.80 -14.17
C VAL A 167 4.77 -13.51 -12.81
N TRP A 168 5.37 -12.91 -11.77
CA TRP A 168 5.61 -13.54 -10.47
C TRP A 168 5.02 -12.72 -9.33
N PHE A 169 4.02 -13.28 -8.63
CA PHE A 169 3.58 -12.78 -7.34
C PHE A 169 4.59 -13.09 -6.25
N ARG A 170 4.55 -12.29 -5.19
CA ARG A 170 5.20 -12.66 -3.95
C ARG A 170 4.37 -13.76 -3.30
N LYS A 171 4.94 -14.97 -3.15
CA LYS A 171 4.29 -16.12 -2.48
C LYS A 171 3.71 -15.78 -1.10
N GLY A 172 4.26 -14.78 -0.40
CA GLY A 172 3.73 -14.31 0.87
C GLY A 172 2.32 -13.71 0.77
N VAL A 173 1.94 -13.15 -0.37
CA VAL A 173 0.60 -12.56 -0.58
C VAL A 173 -0.47 -13.65 -0.55
N THR A 174 -0.27 -14.75 -1.30
CA THR A 174 -1.27 -15.83 -1.38
C THR A 174 -1.45 -16.59 -0.06
N ARG A 175 -0.47 -16.57 0.84
CA ARG A 175 -0.62 -17.12 2.21
C ARG A 175 -1.69 -16.42 3.03
N LEU A 176 -1.92 -15.12 2.77
CA LEU A 176 -2.90 -14.30 3.48
C LEU A 176 -4.30 -14.42 2.87
N LEU A 177 -4.44 -15.10 1.73
CA LEU A 177 -5.70 -15.27 1.03
C LEU A 177 -6.22 -16.67 1.34
N THR A 178 -7.25 -16.77 2.17
CA THR A 178 -7.97 -18.03 2.40
C THR A 178 -9.42 -17.88 1.92
N PRO A 179 -10.17 -18.98 1.73
CA PRO A 179 -11.56 -18.91 1.32
C PRO A 179 -12.47 -18.06 2.24
N ASP A 180 -12.08 -17.90 3.51
CA ASP A 180 -12.88 -17.15 4.49
C ASP A 180 -12.51 -15.66 4.55
N VAL A 181 -11.36 -15.28 4.00
CA VAL A 181 -10.86 -13.91 4.04
C VAL A 181 -11.41 -13.11 2.85
N PRO A 182 -12.18 -12.04 3.08
CA PRO A 182 -12.62 -11.16 2.02
C PRO A 182 -11.41 -10.37 1.45
N VAL A 183 -11.41 -10.21 0.14
CA VAL A 183 -10.35 -9.50 -0.59
C VAL A 183 -10.96 -8.39 -1.42
N LEU A 184 -10.43 -7.18 -1.27
CA LEU A 184 -10.80 -6.00 -2.05
C LEU A 184 -9.67 -5.60 -2.99
N PHE A 185 -9.97 -5.37 -4.26
CA PHE A 185 -9.03 -4.78 -5.20
C PHE A 185 -9.12 -3.26 -5.20
N THR A 186 -8.00 -2.58 -5.22
CA THR A 186 -7.95 -1.10 -5.23
C THR A 186 -6.89 -0.55 -6.18
N ILE A 187 -7.14 0.66 -6.68
CA ILE A 187 -6.16 1.50 -7.35
C ILE A 187 -6.39 2.95 -6.96
N ASN A 188 -5.30 3.70 -6.91
CA ASN A 188 -5.33 5.12 -6.59
C ASN A 188 -4.93 5.95 -7.82
N ARG A 189 -5.64 7.04 -8.05
CA ARG A 189 -5.29 8.05 -9.06
C ARG A 189 -5.01 9.39 -8.38
N TRP A 190 -3.89 10.00 -8.74
CA TRP A 190 -3.63 11.39 -8.37
C TRP A 190 -4.45 12.34 -9.25
N GLU A 191 -5.32 13.13 -8.63
CA GLU A 191 -6.02 14.25 -9.24
C GLU A 191 -5.25 15.55 -8.96
N MET A 192 -4.46 15.98 -9.95
CA MET A 192 -3.57 17.13 -9.81
C MET A 192 -4.29 18.44 -9.48
N MET A 193 -5.45 18.69 -10.11
CA MET A 193 -6.20 19.94 -9.92
C MET A 193 -6.78 20.06 -8.51
N GLN A 194 -7.24 18.95 -7.92
CA GLN A 194 -7.72 18.94 -6.55
C GLN A 194 -6.63 18.62 -5.51
N MET A 195 -5.39 18.33 -5.95
CA MET A 195 -4.27 17.94 -5.11
C MET A 195 -4.62 16.78 -4.18
N ARG A 196 -5.20 15.72 -4.74
CA ARG A 196 -5.75 14.61 -3.95
C ARG A 196 -5.68 13.25 -4.64
N PHE A 197 -5.76 12.16 -3.86
CA PHE A 197 -5.92 10.81 -4.39
C PHE A 197 -7.40 10.44 -4.48
N VAL A 198 -7.78 9.85 -5.61
CA VAL A 198 -9.07 9.20 -5.75
C VAL A 198 -8.85 7.69 -5.77
N THR A 199 -9.44 7.02 -4.79
CA THR A 199 -9.39 5.58 -4.65
C THR A 199 -10.54 4.94 -5.42
N TYR A 200 -10.23 3.98 -6.28
CA TYR A 200 -11.20 3.17 -7.00
C TYR A 200 -11.15 1.75 -6.45
N ALA A 201 -12.31 1.25 -6.02
CA ALA A 201 -12.47 -0.10 -5.51
C ALA A 201 -13.09 -1.03 -6.56
N GLY A 202 -12.53 -2.24 -6.68
CA GLY A 202 -12.93 -3.32 -7.60
C GLY A 202 -13.93 -4.26 -6.94
N GLY A 203 -13.93 -5.52 -7.36
CA GLY A 203 -14.75 -6.55 -6.73
C GLY A 203 -14.32 -6.86 -5.29
N CYS A 204 -15.27 -7.18 -4.42
CA CYS A 204 -15.02 -7.89 -3.17
C CYS A 204 -15.13 -9.40 -3.44
N ARG A 205 -14.04 -10.14 -3.25
CA ARG A 205 -13.95 -11.56 -3.58
C ARG A 205 -13.51 -12.40 -2.39
N ARG A 206 -13.79 -13.70 -2.45
CA ARG A 206 -13.16 -14.74 -1.63
C ARG A 206 -12.52 -15.72 -2.60
N PHE A 207 -11.31 -16.17 -2.31
CA PHE A 207 -10.57 -17.04 -3.22
C PHE A 207 -10.72 -18.51 -2.82
N THR A 208 -11.05 -19.35 -3.77
CA THR A 208 -10.93 -20.79 -3.62
C THR A 208 -9.47 -21.23 -3.65
N LYS A 209 -9.17 -22.42 -3.14
CA LYS A 209 -7.80 -22.99 -3.19
C LYS A 209 -7.28 -23.12 -4.63
N GLN A 210 -8.17 -23.40 -5.58
CA GLN A 210 -7.87 -23.55 -7.00
C GLN A 210 -7.45 -22.21 -7.65
N GLU A 211 -8.08 -21.11 -7.24
CA GLU A 211 -7.75 -19.77 -7.73
C GLU A 211 -6.45 -19.21 -7.15
N LEU A 212 -5.92 -19.81 -6.08
CA LEU A 212 -4.67 -19.41 -5.42
C LEU A 212 -3.42 -20.06 -6.02
N THR A 213 -3.54 -20.75 -7.15
CA THR A 213 -2.35 -21.09 -7.95
C THR A 213 -1.71 -19.81 -8.51
N PRO A 214 -0.38 -19.74 -8.66
CA PRO A 214 0.27 -18.51 -9.12
C PRO A 214 -0.26 -17.97 -10.46
N ALA A 215 -0.59 -18.87 -11.40
CA ALA A 215 -1.11 -18.50 -12.71
C ALA A 215 -2.57 -18.01 -12.65
N ALA A 216 -3.46 -18.72 -11.96
CA ALA A 216 -4.86 -18.31 -11.83
C ALA A 216 -4.98 -16.99 -11.06
N PHE A 217 -4.26 -16.86 -9.94
CA PHE A 217 -4.21 -15.63 -9.16
C PHE A 217 -3.66 -14.46 -9.99
N HIS A 218 -2.67 -14.73 -10.87
CA HIS A 218 -2.17 -13.72 -11.82
C HIS A 218 -3.24 -13.17 -12.70
N GLN A 219 -3.95 -14.07 -13.37
CA GLN A 219 -4.96 -13.70 -14.33
C GLN A 219 -6.05 -12.88 -13.66
N ILE A 220 -6.53 -13.31 -12.49
CA ILE A 220 -7.56 -12.58 -11.72
C ILE A 220 -7.08 -11.18 -11.36
N CYS A 221 -5.87 -11.04 -10.80
CA CYS A 221 -5.33 -9.73 -10.43
C CYS A 221 -5.18 -8.82 -11.64
N VAL A 222 -4.65 -9.34 -12.76
CA VAL A 222 -4.47 -8.57 -13.99
C VAL A 222 -5.82 -8.09 -14.53
N GLU A 223 -6.83 -8.96 -14.58
CA GLU A 223 -8.17 -8.62 -15.05
C GLU A 223 -8.83 -7.55 -14.18
N GLU A 224 -8.81 -7.72 -12.85
CA GLU A 224 -9.36 -6.75 -11.88
C GLU A 224 -8.63 -5.39 -11.98
N PHE A 225 -7.29 -5.39 -11.96
CA PHE A 225 -6.53 -4.15 -12.07
C PHE A 225 -6.66 -3.48 -13.43
N LEU A 226 -6.80 -4.24 -14.53
CA LEU A 226 -7.09 -3.68 -15.86
C LEU A 226 -8.44 -2.97 -15.91
N GLN A 227 -9.46 -3.56 -15.29
CA GLN A 227 -10.78 -2.92 -15.18
C GLN A 227 -10.69 -1.65 -14.34
N LEU A 228 -9.99 -1.71 -13.20
CA LEU A 228 -9.78 -0.56 -12.33
C LEU A 228 -8.98 0.56 -12.99
N HIS A 229 -7.92 0.24 -13.73
CA HIS A 229 -7.16 1.22 -14.52
C HIS A 229 -8.04 1.93 -15.55
N ARG A 230 -8.92 1.19 -16.24
CA ARG A 230 -9.87 1.76 -17.20
C ARG A 230 -10.85 2.71 -16.51
N ARG A 231 -11.44 2.30 -15.38
CA ARG A 231 -12.34 3.13 -14.58
C ARG A 231 -11.68 4.39 -14.05
N ALA A 232 -10.42 4.28 -13.61
CA ALA A 232 -9.63 5.41 -13.16
C ALA A 232 -9.21 6.36 -14.31
N GLY A 233 -9.50 6.04 -15.58
CA GLY A 233 -9.07 6.84 -16.73
C GLY A 233 -7.56 6.87 -16.93
N LEU A 234 -6.83 5.90 -16.34
CA LEU A 234 -5.40 5.77 -16.50
C LEU A 234 -5.13 5.15 -17.87
N LYS A 235 -4.64 5.94 -18.84
CA LYS A 235 -4.25 5.46 -20.17
C LYS A 235 -3.35 4.24 -20.01
N ARG A 236 -3.63 3.14 -20.76
CA ARG A 236 -2.90 1.85 -20.74
C ARG A 236 -1.38 2.06 -20.60
N SER A 237 -0.89 2.13 -19.36
CA SER A 237 0.54 2.13 -19.03
C SER A 237 0.90 0.91 -18.20
N LEU A 238 0.08 -0.15 -18.28
CA LEU A 238 0.58 -1.48 -17.97
C LEU A 238 1.66 -1.89 -18.96
N THR A 239 1.91 -1.12 -20.04
CA THR A 239 2.76 -1.51 -21.17
C THR A 239 4.02 -0.70 -21.49
N LYS A 240 4.20 0.49 -20.92
CA LYS A 240 5.44 1.25 -21.06
C LYS A 240 6.10 1.36 -19.69
N LYS A 241 7.45 1.32 -19.65
CA LYS A 241 8.22 1.84 -18.51
C LYS A 241 7.48 3.09 -18.04
N VAL A 242 6.88 3.05 -16.86
CA VAL A 242 6.29 4.25 -16.27
C VAL A 242 7.49 5.16 -16.08
N SER A 243 7.71 6.07 -17.04
CA SER A 243 8.55 7.22 -16.81
C SER A 243 7.99 7.82 -15.54
N GLN A 244 8.82 7.89 -14.49
CA GLN A 244 8.46 8.39 -13.16
C GLN A 244 7.36 9.43 -13.31
N PRO A 245 6.17 9.21 -12.73
CA PRO A 245 5.05 10.09 -12.99
C PRO A 245 5.49 11.52 -12.69
N LEU A 246 5.04 12.49 -13.49
CA LEU A 246 5.56 13.86 -13.49
C LEU A 246 5.61 14.46 -12.06
N TYR A 247 4.66 14.08 -11.19
CA TYR A 247 4.69 14.44 -9.77
C TYR A 247 5.93 13.90 -9.04
N LEU A 248 6.40 12.68 -9.29
CA LEU A 248 7.60 12.11 -8.69
C LEU A 248 8.86 12.81 -9.22
N LYS A 249 8.85 13.25 -10.48
CA LYS A 249 9.94 14.05 -11.08
C LYS A 249 9.99 15.47 -10.49
N VAL A 250 8.82 16.11 -10.34
CA VAL A 250 8.65 17.41 -9.69
C VAL A 250 8.98 17.31 -8.20
N TYR A 251 8.57 16.22 -7.54
CA TYR A 251 8.80 15.95 -6.12
C TYR A 251 10.27 15.63 -5.83
N THR A 252 10.93 14.81 -6.65
CA THR A 252 12.39 14.57 -6.56
C THR A 252 13.18 15.83 -6.88
N GLN A 253 12.73 16.67 -7.82
CA GLN A 253 13.35 17.99 -8.07
C GLN A 253 13.17 18.94 -6.87
N LEU A 254 11.98 19.03 -6.29
CA LEU A 254 11.70 19.81 -5.07
C LEU A 254 12.52 19.30 -3.88
N LEU A 255 12.59 17.98 -3.68
CA LEU A 255 13.41 17.34 -2.66
C LEU A 255 14.91 17.61 -2.88
N SER A 256 15.40 17.55 -4.12
CA SER A 256 16.79 17.85 -4.43
C SER A 256 17.14 19.31 -4.13
N LYS A 257 16.19 20.23 -4.34
CA LYS A 257 16.33 21.65 -3.98
C LYS A 257 16.31 21.85 -2.47
N LEU A 258 15.40 21.19 -1.75
CA LEU A 258 15.30 21.24 -0.29
C LEU A 258 16.54 20.63 0.39
N MET A 259 17.03 19.49 -0.09
CA MET A 259 18.27 18.87 0.40
C MET A 259 19.50 19.74 0.23
N LYS A 260 19.54 20.60 -0.80
CA LYS A 260 20.60 21.61 -0.98
C LYS A 260 20.52 22.74 0.05
N VAL A 261 19.34 23.05 0.57
CA VAL A 261 19.14 24.05 1.63
C VAL A 261 19.59 23.50 2.98
N PHE A 262 19.34 22.23 3.29
CA PHE A 262 19.78 21.58 4.53
C PHE A 262 21.27 21.17 4.55
N ARG A 263 22.00 21.35 3.45
CA ARG A 263 23.45 21.12 3.35
C ARG A 263 24.29 22.39 3.48
N ARG A 264 23.66 23.55 3.70
CA ARG A 264 24.31 24.81 4.07
C ARG A 264 24.02 25.08 5.54
#